data_AF-A0A972B531-F1
#
_entry.id   AF-A0A972B531-F1
#
_cell.length_a   1.000
_cell.length_b   1.000
_cell.length_c   1.000
_cell.angle_alpha   90.00
_cell.angle_beta   90.00
_cell.angle_gamma   90.00
#
_symmetry.space_group_name_H-M   'P 1'
#
loop_
_entity.id
_entity.type
_entity.pdbx_description
1 polymer ?
#
loop_
_entity_poly.entity_id
_entity_poly.type
_entity_poly.pdbx_seq_one_letter_code
_entity_poly.pdbx_strand_id
1 'polypeptide(L)' 'MNEAYTIQTCSCCGEVSANSPNGRAGPGIREWTYGCGAANDRDMNAARNILALGHERLAGAIPGVWAGEDVNKAT' A
#
# COMPACT_ATOMS: atom_id res chain seq x y z
N MET A 1 1.33 -8.22 -4.77
CA MET A 1 0.26 -7.27 -5.16
C MET A 1 0.65 -6.58 -6.47
N ASN A 2 -0.23 -5.87 -7.16
CA ASN A 2 0.14 -5.04 -8.32
C ASN A 2 -0.26 -3.59 -8.04
N GLU A 3 0.61 -2.64 -8.37
CA GLU A 3 0.44 -1.20 -8.16
C GLU A 3 -0.89 -0.68 -8.77
N ALA A 4 -1.29 -1.25 -9.93
CA ALA A 4 -2.54 -0.92 -10.62
C ALA A 4 -3.82 -1.30 -9.84
N TYR A 5 -3.72 -2.20 -8.86
CA TYR A 5 -4.84 -2.75 -8.10
C TYR A 5 -4.80 -2.38 -6.61
N THR A 6 -3.98 -1.40 -6.24
CA THR A 6 -3.79 -0.96 -4.85
C THR A 6 -5.07 -0.42 -4.20
N ILE A 7 -5.99 0.17 -4.97
CA ILE A 7 -7.31 0.57 -4.49
C ILE A 7 -8.32 -0.58 -4.42
N GLN A 8 -8.10 -1.68 -5.15
CA GLN A 8 -9.08 -2.78 -5.26
C GLN A 8 -8.74 -3.96 -4.35
N THR A 9 -7.47 -4.17 -4.05
CA THR A 9 -7.01 -5.31 -3.27
C THR A 9 -7.11 -5.02 -1.78
N CYS A 10 -7.62 -5.96 -0.99
CA CYS A 10 -7.73 -5.81 0.45
C CYS A 10 -6.35 -5.84 1.08
N SER A 11 -5.95 -4.78 1.78
CA SER A 11 -4.69 -4.76 2.54
C SER A 11 -4.65 -5.76 3.71
N CYS A 12 -5.79 -6.30 4.14
CA CYS A 12 -5.87 -7.28 5.23
C CYS A 12 -5.70 -8.73 4.74
N CYS A 13 -6.41 -9.13 3.67
CA CYS A 13 -6.44 -10.52 3.23
C CYS A 13 -5.97 -10.75 1.78
N GLY A 14 -5.70 -9.69 1.02
CA GLY A 14 -5.29 -9.78 -0.37
C GLY A 14 -6.43 -10.06 -1.37
N GLU A 15 -7.70 -10.15 -0.94
CA GLU A 15 -8.80 -10.37 -1.88
C GLU A 15 -9.04 -9.14 -2.77
N VAL A 16 -9.45 -9.37 -4.02
CA VAL A 16 -10.03 -8.33 -4.87
C VAL A 16 -11.54 -8.55 -4.89
N SER A 17 -12.29 -7.58 -4.38
CA SER A 17 -13.76 -7.67 -4.31
C SER A 17 -14.41 -7.10 -5.57
N ALA A 18 -15.50 -7.71 -6.02
CA ALA A 18 -16.36 -7.14 -7.07
C ALA A 18 -16.99 -5.80 -6.65
N ASN A 19 -17.09 -5.55 -5.34
CA ASN A 19 -17.58 -4.29 -4.78
C ASN A 19 -16.49 -3.22 -4.68
N SER A 20 -15.23 -3.58 -4.93
CA SER A 20 -14.14 -2.62 -4.86
C SER A 20 -14.21 -1.61 -6.02
N PRO A 21 -13.73 -0.37 -5.81
CA PRO A 21 -13.93 0.67 -6.80
C PRO A 21 -13.17 0.40 -8.09
N ASN A 22 -13.85 0.49 -9.24
CA ASN A 22 -13.28 0.25 -10.56
C ASN A 22 -13.64 1.35 -11.58
N GLY A 23 -12.88 1.40 -12.67
CA GLY A 23 -13.11 2.35 -13.75
C GLY A 23 -12.94 3.82 -13.35
N ARG A 24 -13.33 4.73 -14.25
CA ARG A 24 -13.10 6.17 -14.10
C ARG A 24 -13.92 6.81 -12.98
N ALA A 25 -15.06 6.21 -12.64
CA ALA A 25 -15.96 6.68 -11.57
C ALA A 25 -15.71 6.00 -10.22
N GLY A 26 -14.97 4.88 -10.19
CA GLY A 26 -14.60 4.17 -8.96
C GLY A 26 -14.05 5.06 -7.84
N PRO A 27 -13.21 6.07 -8.11
CA PRO A 27 -12.72 6.98 -7.06
C PRO A 27 -13.79 7.79 -6.32
N GLY A 28 -15.06 7.76 -6.73
CA GLY A 28 -16.16 8.33 -5.94
C GLY A 28 -16.50 7.51 -4.68
N ILE A 29 -16.23 6.20 -4.71
CA ILE A 29 -16.45 5.30 -3.57
C ILE A 29 -15.28 5.46 -2.61
N ARG A 30 -15.59 5.80 -1.35
CA ARG A 30 -14.59 6.01 -0.31
C ARG A 30 -14.43 4.83 0.63
N GLU A 31 -15.51 4.13 0.96
CA GLU A 31 -15.46 3.02 1.90
C GLU A 31 -16.23 1.81 1.38
N TRP A 32 -15.68 0.62 1.62
CA TRP A 32 -16.38 -0.64 1.36
C TRP A 32 -15.83 -1.75 2.26
N THR A 33 -16.60 -2.83 2.36
CA THR A 33 -16.23 -4.03 3.12
C THR A 33 -15.90 -5.18 2.17
N TYR A 34 -14.86 -5.93 2.52
CA TYR A 34 -14.43 -7.14 1.82
C TYR A 34 -15.09 -8.40 2.42
N GLY A 35 -15.05 -9.53 1.71
CA GLY A 35 -15.54 -10.82 2.19
C GLY A 35 -14.87 -11.28 3.49
N CYS A 36 -13.62 -10.86 3.73
CA CYS A 36 -12.92 -11.06 5.00
C CYS A 36 -13.44 -10.21 6.18
N GLY A 37 -14.41 -9.32 5.95
CA GLY A 37 -14.99 -8.44 6.98
C GLY A 37 -14.23 -7.14 7.23
N ALA A 38 -13.08 -6.92 6.57
CA ALA A 38 -12.36 -5.66 6.69
C ALA A 38 -13.11 -4.53 5.97
N ALA A 39 -13.48 -3.49 6.72
CA ALA A 39 -13.94 -2.21 6.17
C ALA A 39 -12.73 -1.31 5.91
N ASN A 40 -12.61 -0.77 4.70
CA ASN A 40 -11.46 0.01 4.28
C ASN A 40 -11.88 1.33 3.65
N ASP A 41 -11.18 2.41 4.02
CA ASP A 41 -11.13 3.63 3.21
C ASP A 41 -10.20 3.41 2.01
N ARG A 42 -10.59 3.94 0.86
CA ARG A 42 -9.88 3.79 -0.41
C ARG A 42 -8.41 4.22 -0.33
N ASP A 43 -8.17 5.41 0.20
CA ASP A 43 -6.86 6.04 0.15
C ASP A 43 -5.94 5.41 1.21
N MET A 44 -6.48 5.10 2.40
CA MET A 44 -5.75 4.35 3.42
C MET A 44 -5.39 2.92 2.95
N ASN A 45 -6.31 2.23 2.28
CA ASN A 45 -6.06 0.89 1.74
C ASN A 45 -5.00 0.92 0.64
N ALA A 46 -5.09 1.87 -0.29
CA ALA A 46 -4.09 2.06 -1.32
C ALA A 46 -2.70 2.34 -0.74
N ALA A 47 -2.61 3.22 0.26
CA ALA A 47 -1.36 3.53 0.95
C ALA A 47 -0.74 2.27 1.59
N ARG A 48 -1.54 1.44 2.29
CA ARG A 48 -1.07 0.18 2.87
C ARG A 48 -0.55 -0.79 1.81
N ASN A 49 -1.26 -0.92 0.70
CA ASN A 49 -0.85 -1.80 -0.40
C ASN A 49 0.42 -1.32 -1.10
N ILE A 50 0.58 -0.01 -1.28
CA ILE A 50 1.82 0.58 -1.82
C ILE A 50 2.98 0.39 -0.84
N LEU A 51 2.76 0.57 0.46
CA LEU A 51 3.78 0.32 1.48
C LEU A 51 4.24 -1.14 1.46
N ALA A 52 3.30 -2.09 1.39
CA ALA A 52 3.62 -3.51 1.27
C ALA A 52 4.44 -3.81 0.01
N LEU A 53 4.07 -3.24 -1.14
CA LEU A 53 4.84 -3.36 -2.39
C LEU A 53 6.24 -2.75 -2.31
N GLY A 54 6.37 -1.61 -1.63
CA GLY A 54 7.65 -0.96 -1.36
C GLY A 54 8.55 -1.83 -0.48
N HIS A 55 8.00 -2.42 0.57
CA HIS A 55 8.71 -3.39 1.41
C HIS A 55 9.12 -4.65 0.63
N GLU A 56 8.25 -5.19 -0.23
CA GLU A 56 8.59 -6.31 -1.13
C GLU A 56 9.75 -5.94 -2.08
N ARG A 57 9.75 -4.73 -2.66
CA ARG A 57 10.87 -4.24 -3.47
C ARG A 57 12.17 -4.12 -2.67
N LEU A 58 12.10 -3.64 -1.43
CA LEU A 58 13.27 -3.45 -0.55
C LEU A 58 13.82 -4.77 0.01
N ALA A 59 12.99 -5.81 0.12
CA ALA A 59 13.42 -7.16 0.51
C ALA A 59 14.44 -7.78 -0.48
N GLY A 60 14.57 -7.21 -1.69
CA GLY A 60 15.60 -7.55 -2.68
C GLY A 60 16.98 -6.91 -2.48
N ALA A 61 17.21 -6.20 -1.36
CA ALA A 61 18.42 -5.49 -0.95
C ALA A 61 18.58 -4.05 -1.47
N ILE A 62 18.81 -3.12 -0.53
CA ILE A 62 19.74 -2.01 -0.74
C ILE A 62 21.11 -2.53 -0.28
N PRO A 63 22.08 -2.81 -1.16
CA PRO A 63 23.42 -3.17 -0.73
C PRO A 63 24.07 -1.92 -0.08
N GLY A 64 23.99 -1.86 1.24
CA GLY A 64 24.87 -1.05 2.09
C GLY A 64 24.92 0.46 1.80
N VAL A 65 23.96 1.20 2.35
CA VAL A 65 24.24 2.56 2.86
C VAL A 65 24.15 2.54 4.38
N TRP A 66 25.13 1.88 4.99
CA TRP A 66 25.49 2.05 6.39
C TRP A 66 26.97 2.42 6.48
N ALA A 67 27.40 3.40 5.68
CA ALA A 67 28.53 4.22 6.07
C ALA A 67 27.93 5.37 6.89
N GLY A 68 28.08 5.31 8.21
CA GLY A 68 27.62 6.35 9.11
C GLY A 68 28.33 7.66 8.79
N GLU A 69 27.62 8.57 8.12
CA GLU A 69 28.03 9.96 8.02
C GLU A 69 27.19 10.77 8.98
N ASP A 70 27.86 11.19 10.04
CA ASP A 70 27.30 11.73 11.27
C ASP A 70 26.68 13.11 11.03
N VAL A 71 25.36 13.18 10.91
CA VAL A 71 24.66 14.47 10.83
C VAL A 71 24.61 15.11 12.22
N ASN A 72 25.56 16.01 12.47
CA ASN A 72 25.68 17.05 13.52
C ASN A 72 26.57 16.74 14.75
N LYS A 73 27.62 17.54 14.95
CA LYS A 73 27.51 18.82 15.67
C LYS A 73 28.76 19.69 15.49
N ALA A 74 28.53 20.95 15.14
CA ALA A 74 29.50 22.02 15.22
C ALA A 74 29.90 22.28 16.69
N THR A 75 31.21 22.36 16.92
CA THR A 75 31.89 23.18 17.95
C THR A 75 33.26 23.54 17.42
#